data_AF-A0A427XPH7-F1
#
_entry.id   AF-A0A427XPH7-F1
#
_cell.length_a   1.000
_cell.length_b   1.000
_cell.length_c   1.000
_cell.angle_alpha   90.00
_cell.angle_beta   90.00
_cell.angle_gamma   90.00
#
_symmetry.space_group_name_H-M   'P 1'
#
loop_
_entity.id
_entity.type
_entity.pdbx_description
1 polymer ?
#
loop_
_entity_poly.entity_id
_entity_poly.type
_entity_poly.pdbx_seq_one_letter_code
_entity_poly.pdbx_strand_id
1 'polypeptide(L)' 'MGHMFIINAPYLFSTVWSLIKPWLDEATVRKIHILGKNYKQELQQYIAPENLPKDLGGTCSCAGGCSLSDAGPWNKVAQA' A
#
# COMPACT_ATOMS: atom_id res chain seq x y z
N MET A 1 5.37 -12.83 3.06
CA MET A 1 5.09 -11.42 2.72
C MET A 1 5.20 -11.22 1.22
N GLY A 2 4.21 -10.58 0.58
CA GLY A 2 4.17 -10.29 -0.86
C GLY A 2 4.89 -8.98 -1.19
N HIS A 3 4.24 -7.85 -0.93
CA HIS A 3 4.80 -6.50 -1.01
C HIS A 3 4.37 -5.66 0.19
N MET A 4 5.22 -4.72 0.60
CA MET A 4 4.92 -3.76 1.66
C MET A 4 5.25 -2.35 1.17
N PHE A 5 4.29 -1.43 1.28
CA PHE A 5 4.43 -0.06 0.84
C PHE A 5 4.32 0.90 2.03
N ILE A 6 5.31 1.77 2.18
CA ILE A 6 5.31 2.87 3.15
C ILE A 6 5.18 4.14 2.34
N ILE A 7 4.02 4.80 2.43
CA ILE A 7 3.67 5.98 1.62
C ILE A 7 3.76 7.26 2.44
N ASN A 8 3.85 8.41 1.76
CA ASN A 8 4.06 9.72 2.39
C ASN A 8 5.29 9.75 3.31
N ALA A 9 6.31 8.94 2.99
CA ALA A 9 7.51 8.85 3.79
C ALA A 9 8.36 10.14 3.64
N PRO A 10 8.72 10.82 4.75
CA PRO A 10 9.64 11.94 4.68
C PRO A 10 11.05 11.45 4.35
N TYR A 11 11.89 12.35 3.83
CA TYR A 11 13.27 12.02 3.41
C TYR A 11 14.09 11.34 4.53
N LEU A 12 13.88 11.73 5.78
CA LEU A 12 14.50 11.11 6.96
C LEU A 12 14.27 9.59 7.04
N PHE A 13 13.13 9.11 6.55
CA PHE A 13 12.79 7.69 6.58
C PHE A 13 13.75 6.85 5.72
N SER A 14 14.26 7.39 4.62
CA SER A 14 15.26 6.71 3.78
C SER A 14 16.60 6.51 4.51
N THR A 15 16.97 7.46 5.38
CA THR A 15 18.16 7.34 6.24
C THR A 15 17.97 6.23 7.26
N VAL A 16 16.86 6.24 7.99
CA VAL A 16 16.54 5.20 8.99
C VAL A 16 16.45 3.82 8.33
N TRP A 17 15.83 3.73 7.15
CA TRP A 17 15.77 2.48 6.38
C TRP A 17 17.14 1.91 6.02
N SER A 18 18.12 2.79 5.76
CA SER A 18 19.48 2.36 5.42
C SER A 18 20.24 1.77 6.62
N LEU A 19 19.85 2.14 7.83
CA LEU A 19 20.36 1.54 9.08
C LEU A 19 19.68 0.21 9.41
N ILE A 20 18.42 0.03 9.01
CA ILE A 20 17.63 -1.18 9.30
C ILE A 20 17.91 -2.30 8.30
N LYS A 21 18.14 -1.97 7.02
CA LYS A 21 18.38 -2.94 5.93
C LYS A 21 19.35 -4.08 6.28
N PRO A 22 20.50 -3.85 6.95
CA PRO A 22 21.45 -4.92 7.29
C PRO A 22 20.89 -6.00 8.24
N TRP A 23 19.82 -5.73 8.97
CA TRP A 23 19.18 -6.68 9.88
C TRP A 23 18.06 -7.49 9.24
N LEU A 24 17.72 -7.20 7.98
CA LEU A 24 16.65 -7.86 7.25
C LEU A 24 17.22 -8.72 6.12
N ASP A 25 16.57 -9.85 5.85
CA ASP A 25 16.94 -10.68 4.72
C ASP A 25 16.66 -9.96 3.39
N GLU A 26 17.46 -10.27 2.38
CA GLU A 26 17.39 -9.60 1.08
C GLU A 26 16.03 -9.81 0.38
N ALA A 27 15.36 -10.95 0.62
CA ALA A 27 14.06 -11.21 0.03
C ALA A 27 12.96 -10.32 0.64
N THR A 28 13.06 -9.98 1.92
CA THR A 28 12.21 -8.99 2.58
C THR A 28 12.54 -7.58 2.12
N VAL A 29 13.82 -7.20 2.04
CA VAL A 29 14.23 -5.86 1.58
C VAL A 29 13.71 -5.57 0.17
N ARG A 30 13.76 -6.55 -0.75
CA ARG A 30 13.25 -6.40 -2.13
C ARG A 30 11.74 -6.20 -2.24
N LYS A 31 10.98 -6.50 -1.16
CA LYS A 31 9.52 -6.40 -1.13
C LYS A 31 9.03 -5.11 -0.48
N ILE A 32 9.94 -4.33 0.12
CA ILE A 32 9.63 -3.12 0.87
C ILE A 32 9.89 -1.90 -0.01
N HIS A 33 8.83 -1.13 -0.22
CA HIS A 33 8.81 0.06 -1.05
C HIS A 33 8.55 1.28 -0.19
N ILE A 34 9.49 2.22 -0.14
CA ILE A 34 9.36 3.47 0.60
C ILE A 34 9.13 4.59 -0.40
N LEU A 35 7.93 5.15 -0.37
CA LEU A 35 7.42 6.09 -1.35
C LEU A 35 7.15 7.44 -0.71
N GLY A 36 7.56 8.51 -1.39
CA GLY A 36 7.27 9.88 -1.02
C GLY A 36 5.84 10.30 -1.39
N LYS A 37 5.66 11.56 -1.79
CA LYS A 37 4.33 12.12 -2.14
C LYS A 37 3.73 11.55 -3.43
N ASN A 38 4.56 11.04 -4.35
CA ASN A 38 4.13 10.52 -5.64
C ASN A 38 3.81 9.01 -5.61
N TYR A 39 3.42 8.48 -4.44
CA TYR A 39 3.21 7.05 -4.23
C TYR A 39 2.08 6.45 -5.08
N LYS A 40 1.11 7.27 -5.51
CA LYS A 40 -0.10 6.81 -6.20
C LYS A 40 0.19 6.04 -7.49
N GLN A 41 1.16 6.52 -8.28
CA GLN A 41 1.54 5.87 -9.55
C GLN A 41 2.14 4.48 -9.31
N GLU A 42 2.95 4.34 -8.26
CA GLU A 42 3.55 3.06 -7.92
C GLU A 42 2.49 2.06 -7.43
N LEU A 43 1.59 2.49 -6.54
CA LEU A 43 0.52 1.61 -6.04
C LEU A 43 -0.37 1.05 -7.17
N GLN A 44 -0.65 1.87 -8.19
CA GLN A 44 -1.49 1.46 -9.32
C GLN A 44 -0.84 0.39 -10.21
N GLN A 45 0.48 0.18 -10.13
CA GLN A 45 1.14 -0.94 -10.82
C GLN A 45 0.83 -2.30 -10.18
N TYR A 46 0.47 -2.30 -8.89
CA TYR A 46 0.24 -3.51 -8.11
C TYR A 46 -1.23 -3.73 -7.77
N ILE A 47 -2.02 -2.65 -7.69
CA ILE A 47 -3.42 -2.67 -7.28
C ILE A 47 -4.24 -1.96 -8.34
N ALA A 48 -5.23 -2.65 -8.90
CA ALA A 48 -6.15 -2.05 -9.87
C ALA A 48 -6.90 -0.86 -9.24
N PRO A 49 -7.12 0.26 -9.96
CA PRO A 49 -7.72 1.47 -9.40
C PRO A 49 -9.06 1.24 -8.68
N GLU A 50 -9.90 0.34 -9.19
CA GLU A 50 -11.20 -0.05 -8.63
C GLU A 50 -11.09 -0.73 -7.26
N ASN A 51 -9.95 -1.31 -6.94
CA ASN A 51 -9.67 -1.99 -5.67
C ASN A 51 -8.87 -1.12 -4.69
N LEU A 52 -8.49 0.10 -5.09
CA LEU A 52 -7.74 1.03 -4.26
C LEU A 52 -8.65 2.15 -3.76
N PRO A 53 -8.68 2.45 -2.44
CA PRO A 53 -9.49 3.55 -1.89
C PRO A 53 -9.19 4.90 -2.55
N LYS A 54 -10.23 5.75 -2.68
CA LYS A 54 -10.09 7.12 -3.23
C LYS A 54 -9.03 7.95 -2.51
N ASP A 55 -8.93 7.84 -1.18
CA ASP A 55 -7.95 8.56 -0.37
C ASP A 55 -6.50 8.16 -0.69
N LEU A 56 -6.32 6.95 -1.23
CA LEU A 56 -5.02 6.43 -1.68
C LEU A 56 -4.78 6.61 -3.18
N GLY A 57 -5.70 7.26 -3.90
CA GLY A 57 -5.57 7.55 -5.33
C GLY A 57 -6.17 6.52 -6.28
N GLY A 58 -7.08 5.67 -5.80
CA GLY A 58 -7.91 4.81 -6.64
C GLY A 58 -9.33 5.34 -6.81
N THR A 59 -10.27 4.44 -7.11
CA THR A 59 -11.69 4.75 -7.33
C THR A 59 -12.63 3.98 -6.40
N CYS A 60 -12.10 3.07 -5.57
CA CYS A 60 -12.89 2.26 -4.64
C CYS A 60 -13.64 3.14 -3.63
N SER A 61 -14.91 2.82 -3.39
CA SER A 61 -15.80 3.54 -2.48
C SER A 61 -16.77 2.55 -1.86
N CYS A 62 -16.62 2.27 -0.57
CA CYS A 62 -17.50 1.35 0.17
C CYS A 62 -18.56 2.11 0.96
N ALA A 63 -19.75 1.50 1.16
CA ALA A 63 -20.75 2.00 2.09
C ALA A 63 -20.17 2.00 3.52
N GLY A 64 -20.17 3.16 4.19
CA GLY A 64 -19.55 3.32 5.52
C GLY A 64 -18.03 3.54 5.52
N GLY A 65 -17.39 3.62 4.33
CA GLY A 65 -15.97 3.92 4.16
C GLY A 65 -15.09 2.68 4.01
N CYS A 66 -14.05 2.77 3.15
CA CYS A 66 -13.18 1.64 2.84
C CYS A 66 -12.41 1.12 4.07
N SER A 67 -12.04 1.97 5.02
CA SER A 67 -11.26 1.59 6.21
C SER A 67 -11.99 0.67 7.18
N LEU A 68 -13.32 0.62 7.10
CA LEU A 68 -14.18 -0.22 7.96
C LEU A 68 -14.87 -1.34 7.16
N SER A 69 -14.55 -1.48 5.88
CA SER A 69 -15.16 -2.45 4.99
C SER A 69 -14.35 -3.75 4.93
N ASP A 70 -15.04 -4.89 4.92
CA ASP A 70 -14.46 -6.23 4.66
C ASP A 70 -14.82 -6.74 3.25
N ALA A 71 -14.89 -5.83 2.27
CA ALA A 71 -15.17 -6.20 0.88
C ALA A 71 -13.96 -6.90 0.23
N GLY A 72 -14.18 -8.09 -0.34
CA GLY A 72 -13.13 -8.86 -1.01
C GLY A 72 -13.66 -10.15 -1.64
N PRO A 73 -12.80 -10.91 -2.37
CA PRO A 73 -13.21 -12.17 -3.00
C PRO A 73 -13.84 -13.20 -2.05
N TRP A 74 -13.50 -13.13 -0.75
CA TRP A 74 -14.06 -13.97 0.31
C TRP A 74 -15.45 -13.51 0.79
N ASN A 75 -15.82 -12.24 0.59
CA ASN A 75 -17.06 -11.64 1.04
C ASN A 75 -17.80 -10.98 -0.13
N LYS A 76 -18.52 -11.80 -0.90
CA LYS A 76 -19.24 -11.39 -2.12
C LYS A 76 -20.44 -10.47 -1.87
N VAL A 77 -20.91 -10.38 -0.63
CA VAL A 77 -22.08 -9.57 -0.24
C VAL A 77 -21.69 -8.11 0.00
N ALA A 78 -20.45 -7.87 0.46
CA ALA A 78 -19.92 -6.53 0.74
C ALA A 78 -19.45 -5.75 -0.51
N GLN A 79 -19.57 -6.34 -1.71
CA GLN A 79 -19.19 -5.74 -2.99
C GLN A 79 -20.37 -5.13 -3.78
N ALA A 80 -21.59 -5.17 -3.20
CA ALA A 80 -22.82 -4.65 -3.82
C ALA A 80 -23.13 -3.20 -3.39
#